data_AF-A0A395M522-F1
#
_entry.id   AF-A0A395M522-F1
#
_cell.length_a   1.000
_cell.length_b   1.000
_cell.length_c   1.000
_cell.angle_alpha   90.00
_cell.angle_beta   90.00
_cell.angle_gamma   90.00
#
_symmetry.space_group_name_H-M   'P 1'
#
loop_
_entity.id
_entity.type
_entity.pdbx_description
1 polymer ?
#
loop_
_entity_poly.entity_id
_entity_poly.type
_entity_poly.pdbx_seq_one_letter_code
_entity_poly.pdbx_strand_id
1 'polypeptide(L)'
;HLIDSGKYPALANGWSTTISSIIHDDFVLQDSWATEHITLDGAISHRTGMAAHDKAYAGVVEGKEAKPKDIVRNLRNLPLTTEPRVKYSYTNAMYTTVSHVIETVTGKWLGDVMKELIWAPLGMNSTFFDLQDAIHAPNQLASGYYWDKKEGSYREVPFMNVTQLSGSGAVFSNVSIMLSGGGVYAYGAQVYWLPDIRYGVVAFANTALTSNAVEDIMVWKLIQDRLEIPENERFDVETLACLDGTLDAVLAAMSGHTS
;
A
#
# COMPACT_ATOMS: atom_id res chain seq x y z
N HIS A 1 4.01 9.93 16.04
CA HIS A 1 3.96 11.41 16.04
C HIS A 1 2.59 11.97 16.42
N LEU A 2 1.50 11.71 15.67
CA LEU A 2 0.18 12.28 16.01
C LEU A 2 -0.30 11.89 17.42
N ILE A 3 -0.26 10.59 17.73
CA ILE A 3 -0.53 10.05 19.08
C ILE A 3 0.45 10.65 20.11
N ASP A 4 1.76 10.53 19.86
CA ASP A 4 2.79 10.91 20.84
C ASP A 4 2.86 12.42 21.11
N SER A 5 2.34 13.25 20.20
CA SER A 5 2.37 14.70 20.34
C SER A 5 1.50 15.23 21.49
N GLY A 6 0.51 14.45 21.94
CA GLY A 6 -0.47 14.87 22.94
C GLY A 6 -1.41 16.00 22.49
N LYS A 7 -1.31 16.46 21.23
CA LYS A 7 -2.08 17.61 20.70
C LYS A 7 -3.54 17.28 20.41
N TYR A 8 -3.88 16.01 20.27
CA TYR A 8 -5.20 15.55 19.82
C TYR A 8 -5.90 14.77 20.93
N PRO A 9 -6.85 15.37 21.67
CA PRO A 9 -7.57 14.68 22.74
C PRO A 9 -8.30 13.42 22.28
N ALA A 10 -8.77 13.39 21.03
CA ALA A 10 -9.38 12.21 20.42
C ALA A 10 -8.45 10.98 20.37
N LEU A 11 -7.13 11.18 20.46
CA LEU A 11 -6.11 10.13 20.47
C LEU A 11 -5.51 9.88 21.86
N ALA A 12 -6.16 10.34 22.94
CA ALA A 12 -5.61 10.25 24.30
C ALA A 12 -5.32 8.81 24.76
N ASN A 13 -6.07 7.82 24.25
CA ASN A 13 -5.85 6.39 24.52
C ASN A 13 -4.78 5.76 23.60
N GLY A 14 -4.09 6.57 22.80
CA GLY A 14 -3.06 6.15 21.86
C GLY A 14 -3.54 5.09 20.89
N TRP A 15 -2.74 4.04 20.71
CA TRP A 15 -3.03 2.92 19.83
C TRP A 15 -4.27 2.09 20.25
N SER A 16 -4.67 2.18 21.53
CA SER A 16 -5.88 1.56 22.05
C SER A 16 -7.14 2.40 21.83
N THR A 17 -7.04 3.57 21.20
CA THR A 17 -8.21 4.36 20.80
C THR A 17 -9.09 3.57 19.84
N THR A 18 -10.39 3.50 20.11
CA THR A 18 -11.35 2.82 19.23
C THR A 18 -11.69 3.71 18.04
N ILE A 19 -11.82 3.12 16.86
CA ILE A 19 -12.11 3.87 15.63
C ILE A 19 -13.49 4.54 15.72
N SER A 20 -14.46 3.84 16.30
CA SER A 20 -15.81 4.36 16.50
C SER A 20 -15.84 5.60 17.41
N SER A 21 -14.90 5.75 18.35
CA SER A 21 -14.84 6.97 19.18
C SER A 21 -14.49 8.25 18.41
N ILE A 22 -13.95 8.12 17.19
CA ILE A 22 -13.55 9.25 16.34
C ILE A 22 -14.53 9.44 15.18
N ILE A 23 -14.92 8.34 14.51
CA ILE A 23 -15.69 8.38 13.26
C ILE A 23 -16.92 7.44 13.29
N HIS A 24 -17.65 7.38 14.42
CA HIS A 24 -18.81 6.48 14.63
C HIS A 24 -19.81 6.45 13.46
N ASP A 25 -20.21 7.62 12.97
CA ASP A 25 -21.21 7.74 11.90
C ASP A 25 -20.78 7.05 10.59
N ASP A 26 -19.47 7.00 10.36
CA ASP A 26 -18.87 6.46 9.14
C ASP A 26 -18.42 5.01 9.33
N PHE A 27 -17.71 4.71 10.42
CA PHE A 27 -17.19 3.39 10.73
C PHE A 27 -18.22 2.54 11.47
N VAL A 28 -18.99 1.77 10.70
CA VAL A 28 -19.94 0.77 11.19
C VAL A 28 -19.65 -0.55 10.50
N LEU A 29 -19.59 -1.64 11.25
CA LEU A 29 -19.44 -2.99 10.74
C LEU A 29 -20.73 -3.79 10.98
N GLN A 30 -20.87 -4.94 10.33
CA GLN A 30 -22.02 -5.83 10.54
C GLN A 30 -22.12 -6.34 11.98
N ASP A 31 -20.97 -6.53 12.64
CA ASP A 31 -20.89 -6.89 14.04
C ASP A 31 -20.78 -5.63 14.91
N SER A 32 -21.74 -5.44 15.81
CA SER A 32 -21.79 -4.25 16.67
C SER A 32 -20.67 -4.25 17.72
N TRP A 33 -20.25 -5.43 18.19
CA TRP A 33 -19.11 -5.52 19.10
C TRP A 33 -17.83 -5.07 18.41
N ALA A 34 -17.56 -5.56 17.19
CA ALA A 34 -16.40 -5.17 16.39
C ALA A 34 -16.41 -3.66 16.09
N THR A 35 -17.58 -3.10 15.76
CA THR A 35 -17.75 -1.64 15.57
C THR A 35 -17.22 -0.87 16.77
N GLU A 36 -17.60 -1.26 17.99
CA GLU A 36 -17.24 -0.53 19.20
C GLU A 36 -15.84 -0.85 19.76
N HIS A 37 -15.23 -1.98 19.38
CA HIS A 37 -14.00 -2.49 20.02
C HIS A 37 -12.78 -2.58 19.10
N ILE A 38 -12.92 -2.30 17.80
CA ILE A 38 -11.76 -2.19 16.92
C ILE A 38 -11.00 -0.90 17.23
N THR A 39 -9.71 -1.07 17.51
CA THR A 39 -8.78 -0.01 17.83
C THR A 39 -7.90 0.34 16.65
N LEU A 40 -7.22 1.49 16.72
CA LEU A 40 -6.22 1.89 15.73
C LEU A 40 -5.15 0.79 15.55
N ASP A 41 -4.65 0.23 16.65
CA ASP A 41 -3.75 -0.93 16.64
C ASP A 41 -4.31 -2.13 15.86
N GLY A 42 -5.58 -2.45 16.09
CA GLY A 42 -6.24 -3.57 15.43
C GLY A 42 -6.34 -3.37 13.91
N ALA A 43 -6.61 -2.13 13.48
CA ALA A 43 -6.66 -1.77 12.07
C ALA A 43 -5.29 -1.81 11.40
N ILE A 44 -4.27 -1.15 11.97
CA ILE A 44 -2.92 -1.11 11.36
C ILE A 44 -2.22 -2.47 11.40
N SER A 45 -2.59 -3.35 12.34
CA SER A 45 -2.05 -4.71 12.44
C SER A 45 -2.85 -5.74 11.62
N HIS A 46 -3.89 -5.32 10.90
CA HIS A 46 -4.78 -6.21 10.12
C HIS A 46 -5.40 -7.33 10.96
N ARG A 47 -5.82 -7.01 12.18
CA ARG A 47 -6.42 -7.94 13.16
C ARG A 47 -7.87 -7.58 13.45
N THR A 48 -8.61 -7.10 12.44
CA THR A 48 -10.00 -6.66 12.59
C THR A 48 -11.02 -7.72 12.21
N GLY A 49 -10.58 -8.82 11.58
CA GLY A 49 -11.47 -9.84 11.04
C GLY A 49 -12.05 -9.50 9.65
N MET A 50 -11.77 -8.30 9.14
CA MET A 50 -12.21 -7.85 7.81
C MET A 50 -11.34 -8.48 6.72
N ALA A 51 -11.98 -9.01 5.68
CA ALA A 51 -11.27 -9.49 4.49
C ALA A 51 -10.92 -8.33 3.55
N ALA A 52 -10.12 -8.62 2.53
CA ALA A 52 -9.67 -7.62 1.56
C ALA A 52 -10.83 -6.94 0.83
N HIS A 53 -11.84 -7.72 0.38
CA HIS A 53 -13.03 -7.21 -0.33
C HIS A 53 -12.71 -6.21 -1.46
N ASP A 54 -11.58 -6.35 -2.16
CA ASP A 54 -11.06 -5.30 -3.06
C ASP A 54 -12.03 -4.92 -4.20
N LYS A 55 -12.94 -5.83 -4.58
CA LYS A 55 -13.98 -5.58 -5.59
C LYS A 55 -15.16 -4.74 -5.08
N ALA A 56 -15.21 -4.44 -3.79
CA ALA A 56 -16.28 -3.64 -3.18
C ALA A 56 -15.97 -2.13 -3.16
N TYR A 57 -14.80 -1.71 -3.64
CA TYR A 57 -14.43 -0.30 -3.70
C TYR A 57 -15.04 0.38 -4.94
N ALA A 58 -15.91 1.35 -4.71
CA ALA A 58 -16.44 2.18 -5.77
C ALA A 58 -15.41 3.26 -6.16
N GLY A 59 -15.20 3.49 -7.46
CA GLY A 59 -14.44 4.66 -7.94
C GLY A 59 -15.28 5.94 -7.97
N VAL A 60 -16.61 5.80 -8.06
CA VAL A 60 -17.57 6.92 -8.14
C VAL A 60 -18.75 6.62 -7.24
N VAL A 61 -19.16 7.59 -6.42
CA VAL A 61 -20.35 7.54 -5.56
C VAL A 61 -21.18 8.79 -5.84
N GLU A 62 -22.47 8.61 -6.15
CA GLU A 62 -23.39 9.71 -6.46
C GLU A 62 -22.88 10.68 -7.57
N GLY A 63 -22.18 10.13 -8.57
CA GLY A 63 -21.63 10.91 -9.68
C GLY A 63 -20.38 11.72 -9.36
N LYS A 64 -19.79 11.55 -8.16
CA LYS A 64 -18.53 12.17 -7.74
C LYS A 64 -17.47 11.11 -7.49
N GLU A 65 -16.20 11.50 -7.64
CA GLU A 65 -15.08 10.64 -7.27
C GLU A 65 -15.21 10.20 -5.80
N ALA A 66 -15.04 8.90 -5.57
CA ALA A 66 -15.16 8.33 -4.24
C ALA A 66 -14.07 8.88 -3.31
N LYS A 67 -14.41 9.05 -2.03
CA LYS A 67 -13.49 9.49 -0.99
C LYS A 67 -13.21 8.35 -0.01
N PRO A 68 -12.14 8.43 0.81
CA PRO A 68 -11.87 7.45 1.86
C PRO A 68 -13.09 7.17 2.73
N LYS A 69 -13.85 8.22 3.09
CA LYS A 69 -15.12 8.15 3.81
C LYS A 69 -16.13 7.19 3.16
N ASP A 70 -16.24 7.16 1.84
CA ASP A 70 -17.22 6.33 1.14
C ASP A 70 -16.87 4.84 1.23
N ILE A 71 -15.57 4.52 1.14
CA ILE A 71 -15.06 3.16 1.37
C ILE A 71 -15.33 2.73 2.81
N VAL A 72 -15.04 3.60 3.78
CA VAL A 72 -15.27 3.33 5.21
C VAL A 72 -16.76 3.11 5.50
N ARG A 73 -17.65 3.93 4.94
CA ARG A 73 -19.11 3.77 5.12
C ARG A 73 -19.62 2.47 4.54
N ASN A 74 -19.02 1.97 3.45
CA ASN A 74 -19.43 0.71 2.84
C ASN A 74 -19.07 -0.54 3.68
N LEU A 75 -18.17 -0.43 4.66
CA LEU A 75 -17.78 -1.56 5.51
C LEU A 75 -18.97 -2.21 6.24
N ARG A 76 -20.05 -1.46 6.50
CA ARG A 76 -21.29 -1.97 7.11
C ARG A 76 -21.99 -3.03 6.25
N ASN A 77 -21.70 -3.07 4.95
CA ASN A 77 -22.28 -4.01 4.00
C ASN A 77 -21.39 -5.25 3.79
N LEU A 78 -20.21 -5.30 4.42
CA LEU A 78 -19.22 -6.34 4.18
C LEU A 78 -19.12 -7.29 5.38
N PRO A 79 -19.16 -8.61 5.15
CA PRO A 79 -19.03 -9.58 6.22
C PRO A 79 -17.59 -9.67 6.72
N LEU A 80 -17.45 -9.85 8.04
CA LEU A 80 -16.20 -10.31 8.66
C LEU A 80 -16.00 -11.78 8.32
N THR A 81 -14.75 -12.18 8.09
CA THR A 81 -14.39 -13.58 7.80
C THR A 81 -13.82 -14.30 9.00
N THR A 82 -13.37 -13.56 10.01
CA THR A 82 -12.85 -14.11 11.26
C THR A 82 -13.21 -13.19 12.42
N GLU A 83 -13.15 -13.74 13.65
CA GLU A 83 -13.31 -12.93 14.86
C GLU A 83 -12.19 -11.90 14.98
N PRO A 84 -12.50 -10.66 15.42
CA PRO A 84 -11.47 -9.65 15.63
C PRO A 84 -10.38 -10.16 16.57
N ARG A 85 -9.13 -9.78 16.28
CA ARG A 85 -7.92 -10.11 17.04
C ARG A 85 -7.49 -11.57 17.01
N VAL A 86 -8.24 -12.49 16.39
CA VAL A 86 -7.88 -13.92 16.32
C VAL A 86 -6.90 -14.22 15.19
N LYS A 87 -7.11 -13.64 14.00
CA LYS A 87 -6.31 -13.92 12.81
C LYS A 87 -5.82 -12.64 12.13
N TYR A 88 -4.61 -12.69 11.58
CA TYR A 88 -4.13 -11.70 10.63
C TYR A 88 -4.84 -11.86 9.28
N SER A 89 -5.39 -10.76 8.75
CA SER A 89 -6.05 -10.73 7.44
C SER A 89 -5.83 -9.36 6.81
N TYR A 90 -4.85 -9.27 5.90
CA TYR A 90 -4.54 -8.03 5.20
C TYR A 90 -5.76 -7.47 4.47
N THR A 91 -5.96 -6.15 4.57
CA THR A 91 -7.01 -5.45 3.85
C THR A 91 -6.67 -3.98 3.71
N ASN A 92 -6.84 -3.45 2.50
CA ASN A 92 -6.67 -2.03 2.20
C ASN A 92 -7.70 -1.18 2.94
N ALA A 93 -8.93 -1.68 3.11
CA ALA A 93 -10.01 -0.97 3.77
C ALA A 93 -9.63 -0.43 5.18
N MET A 94 -8.76 -1.14 5.91
CA MET A 94 -8.31 -0.68 7.24
C MET A 94 -7.29 0.46 7.15
N TYR A 95 -6.40 0.48 6.15
CA TYR A 95 -5.54 1.64 5.91
C TYR A 95 -6.33 2.85 5.44
N THR A 96 -7.32 2.67 4.57
CA THR A 96 -8.27 3.73 4.20
C THR A 96 -9.03 4.25 5.43
N THR A 97 -9.43 3.36 6.34
CA THR A 97 -10.09 3.74 7.59
C THR A 97 -9.18 4.59 8.48
N VAL A 98 -7.92 4.18 8.66
CA VAL A 98 -6.94 4.96 9.44
C VAL A 98 -6.65 6.30 8.78
N SER A 99 -6.64 6.37 7.45
CA SER A 99 -6.51 7.62 6.70
C SER A 99 -7.66 8.58 7.01
N HIS A 100 -8.90 8.09 6.96
CA HIS A 100 -10.09 8.89 7.31
C HIS A 100 -10.07 9.35 8.77
N VAL A 101 -9.55 8.53 9.69
CA VAL A 101 -9.30 8.94 11.08
C VAL A 101 -8.31 10.10 11.16
N ILE A 102 -7.17 10.01 10.45
CA ILE A 102 -6.16 11.08 10.44
C ILE A 102 -6.76 12.38 9.91
N GLU A 103 -7.50 12.32 8.80
CA GLU A 103 -8.15 13.51 8.22
C GLU A 103 -9.18 14.11 9.17
N THR A 104 -9.96 13.27 9.86
CA THR A 104 -10.95 13.71 10.84
C THR A 104 -10.30 14.38 12.06
N VAL A 105 -9.24 13.78 12.61
CA VAL A 105 -8.55 14.28 13.80
C VAL A 105 -7.77 15.57 13.51
N THR A 106 -7.13 15.65 12.34
CA THR A 106 -6.28 16.79 11.99
C THR A 106 -7.05 17.92 11.30
N GLY A 107 -8.21 17.63 10.70
CA GLY A 107 -8.93 18.55 9.83
C GLY A 107 -8.21 18.86 8.52
N LYS A 108 -7.17 18.09 8.17
CA LYS A 108 -6.34 18.28 6.97
C LYS A 108 -6.47 17.07 6.06
N TRP A 109 -6.22 17.28 4.77
CA TRP A 109 -6.09 16.17 3.82
C TRP A 109 -4.85 15.33 4.15
N LEU A 110 -4.92 14.00 3.97
CA LEU A 110 -3.84 13.10 4.36
C LEU A 110 -2.50 13.48 3.71
N GLY A 111 -2.52 13.92 2.45
CA GLY A 111 -1.31 14.32 1.74
C GLY A 111 -0.57 15.48 2.38
N ASP A 112 -1.31 16.47 2.91
CA ASP A 112 -0.72 17.58 3.64
C ASP A 112 -0.10 17.12 4.97
N VAL A 113 -0.78 16.23 5.69
CA VAL A 113 -0.28 15.66 6.95
C VAL A 113 1.01 14.89 6.71
N MET A 114 1.06 14.07 5.66
CA MET A 114 2.22 13.27 5.30
C MET A 114 3.39 14.14 4.83
N LYS A 115 3.09 15.21 4.09
CA LYS A 115 4.08 16.20 3.68
C LYS A 115 4.68 16.94 4.89
N GLU A 116 3.86 17.38 5.82
CA GLU A 116 4.28 18.11 7.02
C GLU A 116 5.11 17.25 7.97
N LEU A 117 4.67 16.01 8.21
CA LEU A 117 5.24 15.16 9.27
C LEU A 117 6.38 14.27 8.81
N ILE A 118 6.43 13.92 7.53
CA ILE A 118 7.37 12.92 7.00
C ILE A 118 8.20 13.51 5.87
N TRP A 119 7.55 13.94 4.79
CA TRP A 119 8.28 14.23 3.56
C TRP A 119 9.15 15.48 3.64
N ALA A 120 8.61 16.61 4.13
CA ALA A 120 9.38 17.84 4.24
C ALA A 120 10.56 17.72 5.24
N PRO A 121 10.39 17.16 6.45
CA PRO A 121 11.51 16.93 7.37
C PRO A 121 12.61 16.03 6.82
N LEU A 122 12.26 15.07 5.95
CA LEU A 122 13.19 14.14 5.31
C LEU A 122 13.71 14.62 3.94
N GLY A 123 13.28 15.80 3.46
CA GLY A 123 13.66 16.33 2.16
C GLY A 123 13.10 15.56 0.95
N MET A 124 12.01 14.81 1.14
CA MET A 124 11.34 14.02 0.09
C MET A 124 10.47 14.91 -0.82
N ASN A 125 11.13 15.78 -1.60
CA ASN A 125 10.46 16.77 -2.46
C ASN A 125 9.83 16.20 -3.74
N SER A 126 10.00 14.89 -3.98
CA SER A 126 9.49 14.18 -5.16
C SER A 126 8.51 13.08 -4.77
N THR A 127 7.77 13.30 -3.67
CA THR A 127 6.75 12.39 -3.15
C THR A 127 5.42 13.13 -3.02
N PHE A 128 4.34 12.54 -3.55
CA PHE A 128 3.03 13.14 -3.73
C PHE A 128 1.92 12.15 -3.37
N PHE A 129 0.75 12.65 -2.97
CA PHE A 129 -0.45 11.83 -2.75
C PHE A 129 -1.49 11.99 -3.87
N ASP A 130 -1.37 13.04 -4.68
CA ASP A 130 -2.28 13.37 -5.77
C ASP A 130 -1.58 13.19 -7.13
N LEU A 131 -2.30 12.62 -8.09
CA LEU A 131 -1.78 12.36 -9.43
C LEU A 131 -1.49 13.65 -10.20
N GLN A 132 -2.32 14.70 -10.05
CA GLN A 132 -2.09 15.97 -10.73
C GLN A 132 -0.83 16.64 -10.19
N ASP A 133 -0.62 16.65 -8.87
CA ASP A 133 0.63 17.13 -8.28
C ASP A 133 1.85 16.40 -8.86
N ALA A 134 1.74 15.07 -9.02
CA ALA A 134 2.80 14.25 -9.58
C ALA A 134 3.04 14.51 -11.09
N ILE A 135 1.99 14.76 -11.87
CA ILE A 135 2.09 15.10 -13.32
C ILE A 135 2.73 16.48 -13.52
N HIS A 136 2.42 17.45 -12.66
CA HIS A 136 2.95 18.82 -12.76
C HIS A 136 4.32 18.99 -12.11
N ALA A 137 4.85 17.92 -11.48
CA ALA A 137 6.20 17.91 -10.96
C ALA A 137 7.22 18.07 -12.10
N PRO A 138 8.43 18.60 -11.82
CA PRO A 138 9.45 18.83 -12.85
C PRO A 138 9.99 17.54 -13.50
N ASN A 139 9.73 16.37 -12.90
CA ASN A 139 10.21 15.08 -13.37
C ASN A 139 9.09 14.31 -14.05
N GLN A 140 9.44 13.53 -15.08
CA GLN A 140 8.47 12.73 -15.84
C GLN A 140 8.08 11.45 -15.10
N LEU A 141 6.77 11.26 -14.90
CA LEU A 141 6.20 10.01 -14.38
C LEU A 141 6.55 8.81 -15.27
N ALA A 142 6.99 7.72 -14.66
CA ALA A 142 7.20 6.46 -15.37
C ALA A 142 5.87 5.83 -15.76
N SER A 143 5.72 5.41 -17.01
CA SER A 143 4.57 4.64 -17.47
C SER A 143 4.59 3.22 -16.90
N GLY A 144 3.41 2.65 -16.63
CA GLY A 144 3.25 1.28 -16.15
C GLY A 144 2.93 0.37 -17.32
N TYR A 145 3.37 -0.89 -17.27
CA TYR A 145 3.15 -1.84 -18.37
C TYR A 145 2.52 -3.15 -17.88
N TYR A 146 1.65 -3.74 -18.70
CA TYR A 146 1.13 -5.10 -18.49
C TYR A 146 1.42 -5.96 -19.72
N TRP A 147 1.57 -7.27 -19.51
CA TRP A 147 1.74 -8.24 -20.60
C TRP A 147 0.38 -8.63 -21.20
N ASP A 148 0.15 -8.30 -22.48
CA ASP A 148 -1.02 -8.77 -23.20
C ASP A 148 -0.75 -10.15 -23.79
N LYS A 149 -1.33 -11.19 -23.17
CA LYS A 149 -1.17 -12.58 -23.62
C LYS A 149 -1.70 -12.83 -25.03
N LYS A 150 -2.68 -12.04 -25.51
CA LYS A 150 -3.27 -12.26 -26.84
C LYS A 150 -2.35 -11.73 -27.94
N GLU A 151 -1.67 -10.64 -27.67
CA GLU A 151 -0.78 -9.99 -28.65
C GLU A 151 0.69 -10.33 -28.45
N GLY A 152 1.05 -10.98 -27.35
CA GLY A 152 2.44 -11.34 -27.04
C GLY A 152 3.33 -10.10 -26.87
N SER A 153 2.79 -9.00 -26.34
CA SER A 153 3.51 -7.74 -26.19
C SER A 153 3.12 -6.98 -24.93
N TYR A 154 3.99 -6.10 -24.47
CA TYR A 154 3.70 -5.17 -23.37
C TYR A 154 2.85 -4.01 -23.85
N ARG A 155 1.83 -3.67 -23.05
CA ARG A 155 0.97 -2.51 -23.27
C ARG A 155 1.03 -1.58 -22.07
N GLU A 156 1.00 -0.29 -22.37
CA GLU A 156 1.00 0.76 -21.36
C GLU A 156 -0.35 0.81 -20.63
N VAL A 157 -0.28 0.99 -19.31
CA VAL A 157 -1.43 1.23 -18.43
C VAL A 157 -1.59 2.73 -18.24
N PRO A 158 -2.77 3.30 -18.53
CA PRO A 158 -3.06 4.70 -18.24
C PRO A 158 -2.86 5.03 -16.76
N PHE A 159 -2.38 6.23 -16.45
CA PHE A 159 -2.33 6.70 -15.07
C PHE A 159 -3.73 6.72 -14.46
N MET A 160 -3.86 6.14 -13.27
CA MET A 160 -5.12 6.08 -12.54
C MET A 160 -5.06 6.99 -11.32
N ASN A 161 -6.13 7.76 -11.10
CA ASN A 161 -6.32 8.40 -9.81
C ASN A 161 -6.73 7.33 -8.78
N VAL A 162 -5.95 7.23 -7.70
CA VAL A 162 -6.14 6.26 -6.62
C VAL A 162 -6.30 6.93 -5.26
N THR A 163 -6.53 8.25 -5.23
CA THR A 163 -6.67 9.04 -4.01
C THR A 163 -7.74 8.48 -3.06
N GLN A 164 -8.78 7.84 -3.59
CA GLN A 164 -9.81 7.13 -2.82
C GLN A 164 -9.26 6.02 -1.92
N LEU A 165 -8.17 5.36 -2.33
CA LEU A 165 -7.49 4.30 -1.55
C LEU A 165 -6.57 4.88 -0.47
N SER A 166 -6.17 6.16 -0.60
CA SER A 166 -5.45 6.94 0.41
C SER A 166 -4.25 6.19 1.00
N GLY A 167 -4.17 5.97 2.31
CA GLY A 167 -3.08 5.26 2.98
C GLY A 167 -2.86 3.80 2.53
N SER A 168 -3.73 3.24 1.67
CA SER A 168 -3.59 1.90 1.08
C SER A 168 -2.71 1.87 -0.17
N GLY A 169 -1.68 2.71 -0.23
CA GLY A 169 -0.72 2.74 -1.35
C GLY A 169 -0.97 3.79 -2.43
N ALA A 170 -1.73 4.86 -2.15
CA ALA A 170 -1.94 5.96 -3.10
C ALA A 170 -0.77 6.97 -3.18
N VAL A 171 0.43 6.59 -2.75
CA VAL A 171 1.60 7.49 -2.74
C VAL A 171 2.34 7.41 -4.08
N PHE A 172 2.69 8.54 -4.66
CA PHE A 172 3.59 8.66 -5.80
C PHE A 172 4.98 9.10 -5.30
N SER A 173 6.09 8.41 -5.60
CA SER A 173 7.45 8.69 -5.12
C SER A 173 8.53 8.35 -6.15
N ASN A 174 9.69 9.01 -6.10
CA ASN A 174 10.77 8.89 -7.10
C ASN A 174 11.79 7.76 -6.84
N VAL A 175 12.61 7.33 -7.82
CA VAL A 175 13.78 8.08 -8.36
C VAL A 175 13.46 9.06 -9.51
N SER A 176 12.40 8.84 -10.32
CA SER A 176 11.76 9.88 -11.18
C SER A 176 10.22 9.87 -11.23
N ILE A 177 9.58 9.16 -10.30
CA ILE A 177 8.16 9.20 -9.81
C ILE A 177 7.28 8.01 -10.28
N MET A 178 6.84 7.19 -9.29
CA MET A 178 6.17 5.87 -9.33
C MET A 178 5.15 5.73 -8.18
N LEU A 179 4.11 4.89 -8.31
CA LEU A 179 3.14 4.57 -7.23
C LEU A 179 3.72 3.57 -6.20
N SER A 180 3.51 3.76 -4.89
CA SER A 180 3.97 2.85 -3.82
C SER A 180 2.92 2.53 -2.75
N GLY A 181 2.68 1.22 -2.60
CA GLY A 181 2.18 0.54 -1.41
C GLY A 181 1.40 -0.73 -1.75
N GLY A 182 2.08 -1.85 -2.02
CA GLY A 182 1.46 -3.08 -2.55
C GLY A 182 1.11 -2.93 -4.04
N GLY A 183 1.14 -4.02 -4.82
CA GLY A 183 1.05 -3.95 -6.29
C GLY A 183 -0.17 -3.14 -6.77
N VAL A 184 0.05 -1.90 -7.20
CA VAL A 184 -1.01 -1.07 -7.82
C VAL A 184 -0.89 -1.29 -9.32
N TYR A 185 -1.61 -2.31 -9.80
CA TYR A 185 -1.76 -2.75 -11.19
C TYR A 185 -0.46 -3.01 -11.97
N ALA A 186 0.39 -2.01 -12.17
CA ALA A 186 1.61 -2.07 -12.98
C ALA A 186 2.85 -1.48 -12.31
N TYR A 187 2.87 -1.27 -10.98
CA TYR A 187 4.05 -0.82 -10.25
C TYR A 187 4.30 -1.67 -9.01
N GLY A 188 5.59 -1.94 -8.74
CA GLY A 188 6.12 -2.56 -7.54
C GLY A 188 7.07 -1.59 -6.84
N ALA A 189 7.15 -1.74 -5.51
CA ALA A 189 8.08 -1.00 -4.68
C ALA A 189 8.43 -1.85 -3.46
N GLN A 190 9.72 -2.02 -3.20
CA GLN A 190 10.22 -2.76 -2.06
C GLN A 190 11.25 -1.94 -1.30
N VAL A 191 11.15 -1.98 0.03
CA VAL A 191 12.09 -1.32 0.94
C VAL A 191 12.55 -2.34 1.97
N TYR A 192 13.84 -2.63 1.98
CA TYR A 192 14.49 -3.46 2.98
C TYR A 192 15.43 -2.60 3.80
N TRP A 193 15.37 -2.72 5.12
CA TRP A 193 16.28 -2.05 6.04
C TRP A 193 16.85 -3.06 7.03
N LEU A 194 18.17 -3.22 7.02
CA LEU A 194 18.93 -4.09 7.92
C LEU A 194 19.66 -3.20 8.93
N PRO A 195 19.06 -2.94 10.10
CA PRO A 195 19.56 -1.93 11.04
C PRO A 195 20.93 -2.27 11.61
N ASP A 196 21.19 -3.54 11.90
CA ASP A 196 22.44 -4.00 12.52
C ASP A 196 23.67 -3.72 11.65
N ILE A 197 23.49 -3.74 10.33
CA ILE A 197 24.55 -3.44 9.36
C ILE A 197 24.38 -2.05 8.72
N ARG A 198 23.40 -1.27 9.17
CA ARG A 198 23.03 0.06 8.65
C ARG A 198 22.95 0.09 7.12
N TYR A 199 22.28 -0.92 6.56
CA TYR A 199 22.16 -1.09 5.12
C TYR A 199 20.70 -1.14 4.72
N GLY A 200 20.36 -0.41 3.66
CA GLY A 200 19.02 -0.40 3.10
C GLY A 200 19.06 -0.59 1.60
N VAL A 201 18.06 -1.27 1.07
CA VAL A 201 17.84 -1.43 -0.37
C VAL A 201 16.42 -0.96 -0.66
N VAL A 202 16.30 -0.09 -1.66
CA VAL A 202 15.01 0.34 -2.21
C VAL A 202 15.00 -0.08 -3.68
N ALA A 203 14.00 -0.85 -4.07
CA ALA A 203 13.78 -1.27 -5.44
C ALA A 203 12.41 -0.80 -5.91
N PHE A 204 12.34 -0.41 -7.17
CA PHE A 204 11.10 -0.04 -7.83
C PHE A 204 11.05 -0.66 -9.23
N ALA A 205 9.86 -1.10 -9.65
CA ALA A 205 9.60 -1.66 -10.97
C ALA A 205 8.22 -1.23 -11.48
N ASN A 206 8.05 -1.17 -12.81
CA ASN A 206 6.85 -0.65 -13.49
C ASN A 206 6.18 -1.69 -14.41
N THR A 207 6.18 -2.96 -13.99
CA THR A 207 5.45 -4.05 -14.67
C THR A 207 4.42 -4.71 -13.78
N ALA A 208 3.25 -5.04 -14.33
CA ALA A 208 2.18 -5.75 -13.64
C ALA A 208 2.61 -7.18 -13.26
N LEU A 209 2.38 -7.56 -11.99
CA LEU A 209 2.60 -8.90 -11.42
C LEU A 209 4.07 -9.37 -11.33
N THR A 210 4.90 -9.08 -12.33
CA THR A 210 6.31 -9.52 -12.38
C THR A 210 7.26 -8.61 -11.61
N SER A 211 6.87 -7.37 -11.33
CA SER A 211 7.67 -6.39 -10.60
C SER A 211 8.12 -6.92 -9.24
N ASN A 212 7.19 -7.35 -8.39
CA ASN A 212 7.51 -7.83 -7.04
C ASN A 212 8.50 -9.01 -7.06
N ALA A 213 8.33 -9.97 -7.98
CA ALA A 213 9.18 -11.14 -8.07
C ALA A 213 10.61 -10.78 -8.52
N VAL A 214 10.74 -9.89 -9.52
CA VAL A 214 12.06 -9.41 -9.98
C VAL A 214 12.73 -8.55 -8.90
N GLU A 215 11.96 -7.72 -8.20
CA GLU A 215 12.45 -6.93 -7.07
C GLU A 215 12.98 -7.83 -5.95
N ASP A 216 12.25 -8.88 -5.55
CA ASP A 216 12.71 -9.82 -4.52
C ASP A 216 14.03 -10.49 -4.91
N ILE A 217 14.14 -10.98 -6.16
CA ILE A 217 15.37 -11.59 -6.67
C ILE A 217 16.54 -10.61 -6.59
N MET A 218 16.33 -9.37 -7.02
CA MET A 218 17.39 -8.35 -7.05
C MET A 218 17.78 -7.90 -5.65
N VAL A 219 16.82 -7.62 -4.77
CA VAL A 219 17.09 -7.15 -3.42
C VAL A 219 17.79 -8.22 -2.59
N TRP A 220 17.35 -9.48 -2.67
CA TRP A 220 18.01 -10.55 -1.94
C TRP A 220 19.39 -10.87 -2.48
N LYS A 221 19.65 -10.71 -3.78
CA LYS A 221 21.03 -10.76 -4.31
C LYS A 221 21.91 -9.66 -3.69
N LEU A 222 21.43 -8.42 -3.66
CA LEU A 222 22.14 -7.29 -3.05
C LEU A 222 22.37 -7.47 -1.54
N ILE A 223 21.41 -8.03 -0.81
CA ILE A 223 21.55 -8.31 0.62
C ILE A 223 22.58 -9.43 0.86
N GLN A 224 22.49 -10.52 0.11
CA GLN A 224 23.42 -11.66 0.24
C GLN A 224 24.86 -11.26 -0.15
N ASP A 225 25.03 -10.41 -1.17
CA ASP A 225 26.31 -9.81 -1.52
C ASP A 225 26.84 -8.92 -0.39
N ARG A 226 25.98 -8.08 0.19
CA ARG A 226 26.38 -7.16 1.28
C ARG A 226 26.80 -7.89 2.55
N LEU A 227 26.18 -9.03 2.82
CA LEU A 227 26.47 -9.93 3.93
C LEU A 227 27.64 -10.89 3.64
N GLU A 228 28.24 -10.81 2.44
CA GLU A 228 29.35 -11.66 2.01
C GLU A 228 29.03 -13.17 2.11
N ILE A 229 27.77 -13.54 1.88
CA ILE A 229 27.34 -14.95 1.93
C ILE A 229 27.94 -15.70 0.74
N PRO A 230 28.71 -16.78 0.97
CA PRO A 230 29.28 -17.61 -0.10
C PRO A 230 28.20 -18.14 -1.03
N GLU A 231 28.48 -18.21 -2.34
CA GLU A 231 27.49 -18.58 -3.36
C GLU A 231 26.82 -19.93 -3.11
N ASN A 232 27.57 -20.90 -2.57
CA ASN A 232 27.08 -22.23 -2.21
C ASN A 232 26.19 -22.27 -0.95
N GLU A 233 26.12 -21.18 -0.19
CA GLU A 233 25.29 -21.01 1.01
C GLU A 233 24.13 -20.05 0.78
N ARG A 234 24.06 -19.43 -0.41
CA ARG A 234 22.95 -18.56 -0.79
C ARG A 234 21.68 -19.38 -0.95
N PHE A 235 20.58 -18.83 -0.45
CA PHE A 235 19.28 -19.45 -0.68
C PHE A 235 18.79 -19.08 -2.08
N ASP A 236 18.12 -20.02 -2.73
CA ASP A 236 17.57 -19.79 -4.06
C ASP A 236 16.31 -18.92 -3.99
N VAL A 237 16.48 -17.65 -4.32
CA VAL A 237 15.40 -16.65 -4.36
C VAL A 237 14.40 -16.95 -5.49
N GLU A 238 14.82 -17.65 -6.54
CA GLU A 238 13.95 -17.99 -7.68
C GLU A 238 12.88 -18.99 -7.25
N THR A 239 13.23 -19.97 -6.41
CA THR A 239 12.29 -20.93 -5.83
C THR A 239 11.28 -20.27 -4.87
N LEU A 240 11.66 -19.20 -4.15
CA LEU A 240 10.75 -18.42 -3.30
C LEU A 240 9.71 -17.63 -4.11
N ALA A 241 10.12 -16.99 -5.20
CA ALA A 241 9.20 -16.35 -6.14
C ALA A 241 8.24 -17.38 -6.80
N CYS A 242 8.70 -18.62 -6.95
CA CYS A 242 7.93 -19.72 -7.55
C CYS A 242 6.78 -20.23 -6.65
N LEU A 243 6.92 -20.16 -5.32
CA LEU A 243 5.89 -20.61 -4.36
C LEU A 243 4.59 -19.80 -4.43
N ASP A 244 4.67 -18.54 -4.89
CA ASP A 244 3.50 -17.67 -5.13
C ASP A 244 3.00 -17.71 -6.59
N GLY A 245 3.53 -18.62 -7.43
CA GLY A 245 3.14 -18.79 -8.83
C GLY A 245 3.65 -17.70 -9.78
N THR A 246 4.63 -16.89 -9.35
CA THR A 246 5.11 -15.73 -10.13
C THR A 246 6.27 -16.04 -11.08
N LEU A 247 7.07 -17.08 -10.81
CA LEU A 247 8.25 -17.42 -11.64
C LEU A 247 7.88 -17.87 -13.06
N ASP A 248 6.79 -18.62 -13.25
CA ASP A 248 6.31 -19.00 -14.59
C ASP A 248 5.92 -17.78 -15.43
N ALA A 249 5.37 -16.74 -14.79
CA ALA A 249 5.04 -15.48 -15.44
C ALA A 249 6.30 -14.66 -15.76
N VAL A 250 7.31 -14.69 -14.87
CA VAL A 250 8.62 -14.04 -15.08
C VAL A 250 9.41 -14.74 -16.18
N LEU A 251 9.47 -16.07 -16.21
CA LEU A 251 10.12 -16.85 -17.27
C LEU A 251 9.41 -16.69 -18.62
N ALA A 252 8.09 -16.65 -18.65
CA ALA A 252 7.33 -16.34 -19.86
C ALA A 252 7.61 -14.91 -20.37
N ALA A 253 7.75 -13.94 -19.46
CA ALA A 253 8.09 -12.56 -19.78
C ALA A 253 9.55 -12.37 -20.25
N MET A 254 10.49 -13.14 -19.70
CA MET A 254 11.91 -13.08 -20.03
C MET A 254 12.28 -13.93 -21.25
N SER A 255 11.56 -15.01 -21.52
CA SER A 255 11.94 -15.93 -22.60
C SER A 255 11.66 -15.37 -23.97
N GLY A 256 10.63 -14.54 -24.22
CA GLY A 256 10.40 -13.99 -25.56
C GLY A 256 10.45 -15.03 -26.70
N HIS A 257 10.16 -16.30 -26.39
CA HIS A 257 10.27 -17.38 -27.37
C HIS A 257 8.96 -17.42 -28.15
N THR A 258 9.03 -16.82 -29.34
CA THR A 258 8.32 -17.30 -30.51
C THR A 258 8.42 -18.82 -30.58
N SER A 259 7.27 -19.49 -30.54
CA SER A 259 7.04 -20.76 -31.23
C SER A 259 5.76 -20.65 -32.04
#